data_AF-A0A968YDI3-F1
#
_entry.id   AF-A0A968YDI3-F1
#
_cell.length_a   1.000
_cell.length_b   1.000
_cell.length_c   1.000
_cell.angle_alpha   90.00
_cell.angle_beta   90.00
_cell.angle_gamma   90.00
#
_symmetry.space_group_name_H-M   'P 1'
#
loop_
_entity.id
_entity.type
_entity.pdbx_description
1 polymer ?
#
loop_
_entity_poly.entity_id
_entity_poly.type
_entity_poly.pdbx_seq_one_letter_code
_entity_poly.pdbx_strand_id
1 'polypeptide(L)'
;MDNSLPKSLSKLLDNIPSEQQNYVLEARKQILGSDDRIIEVGRTTSTLYGLRKGESKVYKTLLCAQIIPFAIGVYRPRLMLFLPYPKREWAGPSSGRTYKREKVKGLTWVEASHIKAWDQDSQLRLFFYIGKTRSRHSFCMDIPPEESLFDIIDLALYEWKLRVDEKTQ
;
A
#
# COMPACT_ATOMS: atom_id res chain seq x y z
N MET A 1 -3.29 -23.63 -0.07
CA MET A 1 -2.18 -22.68 -0.30
C MET A 1 -1.18 -22.90 0.80
N ASP A 2 0.12 -22.91 0.49
CA ASP A 2 1.17 -23.11 1.49
C ASP A 2 1.07 -21.96 2.51
N ASN A 3 0.74 -22.28 3.76
CA ASN A 3 0.50 -21.29 4.83
C ASN A 3 1.80 -20.68 5.37
N SER A 4 2.94 -20.97 4.74
CA SER A 4 4.24 -20.46 5.16
C SER A 4 4.40 -18.98 4.84
N LEU A 5 4.75 -18.18 5.85
CA LEU A 5 5.08 -16.78 5.67
C LEU A 5 6.35 -16.64 4.81
N PRO A 6 6.42 -15.64 3.90
CA PRO A 6 7.65 -15.34 3.21
C PRO A 6 8.77 -14.99 4.19
N LYS A 7 10.01 -15.42 3.90
CA LYS A 7 11.18 -15.18 4.77
C LYS A 7 11.36 -13.71 5.16
N SER A 8 11.05 -12.77 4.25
CA SER A 8 11.08 -11.33 4.54
C SER A 8 10.09 -10.91 5.61
N LEU A 9 8.87 -11.46 5.55
CA LEU A 9 7.83 -11.15 6.51
C LEU A 9 8.11 -11.81 7.86
N SER A 10 8.50 -13.09 7.86
CA SER A 10 8.91 -13.81 9.08
C SER A 10 9.98 -13.02 9.83
N LYS A 11 11.08 -12.65 9.15
CA LYS A 11 12.15 -11.87 9.76
C LYS A 11 11.67 -10.53 10.32
N LEU A 12 10.70 -9.88 9.67
CA LEU A 12 10.15 -8.61 10.15
C LEU A 12 9.32 -8.82 11.43
N LEU A 13 8.48 -9.86 11.45
CA LEU A 13 7.61 -10.20 12.58
C LEU A 13 8.41 -10.67 13.79
N ASP A 14 9.46 -11.47 13.59
CA ASP A 14 10.34 -11.98 14.66
C ASP A 14 11.04 -10.86 15.46
N ASN A 15 11.07 -9.63 14.93
CA ASN A 15 11.75 -8.48 15.53
C ASN A 15 10.80 -7.43 16.10
N ILE A 16 9.50 -7.72 16.22
CA ILE A 16 8.49 -6.80 16.78
C ILE A 16 7.61 -7.49 17.84
N PRO A 17 6.97 -6.73 18.75
CA PRO A 17 6.06 -7.27 19.76
C PRO A 17 4.86 -8.02 19.17
N SER A 18 4.34 -9.01 19.90
CA SER A 18 3.23 -9.89 19.43
C SER A 18 1.97 -9.12 19.00
N GLU A 19 1.61 -8.05 19.71
CA GLU A 19 0.47 -7.19 19.34
C GLU A 19 0.65 -6.57 17.94
N GLN A 20 1.86 -6.08 17.64
CA GLN A 20 2.19 -5.54 16.31
C GLN A 20 2.24 -6.64 15.26
N GLN A 21 2.69 -7.85 15.62
CA GLN A 21 2.66 -8.99 14.71
C GLN A 21 1.23 -9.32 14.29
N ASN A 22 0.31 -9.40 15.26
CA ASN A 22 -1.10 -9.68 14.99
C ASN A 22 -1.70 -8.65 14.04
N TYR A 23 -1.45 -7.37 14.27
CA TYR A 23 -2.02 -6.32 13.43
C TYR A 23 -1.48 -6.36 11.99
N VAL A 24 -0.19 -6.70 11.80
CA VAL A 24 0.39 -6.94 10.47
C VAL A 24 -0.20 -8.19 9.80
N LEU A 25 -0.43 -9.25 10.57
CA LEU A 25 -1.02 -10.50 10.09
C LEU A 25 -2.50 -10.34 9.72
N GLU A 26 -3.26 -9.51 10.43
CA GLU A 26 -4.63 -9.14 10.10
C GLU A 26 -4.70 -8.38 8.78
N ALA A 27 -3.84 -7.36 8.61
CA ALA A 27 -3.73 -6.64 7.35
C ALA A 27 -3.38 -7.58 6.18
N ARG A 28 -2.42 -8.50 6.39
CA ARG A 28 -2.09 -9.55 5.42
C ARG A 28 -3.30 -10.43 5.09
N LYS A 29 -4.03 -10.88 6.11
CA LYS A 29 -5.21 -11.75 5.95
C LYS A 29 -6.28 -11.07 5.10
N GLN A 30 -6.55 -9.78 5.32
CA GLN A 30 -7.52 -9.03 4.52
C GLN A 30 -7.06 -8.84 3.08
N ILE A 31 -5.80 -8.47 2.86
CA ILE A 31 -5.22 -8.32 1.52
C ILE A 31 -5.32 -9.62 0.71
N LEU A 32 -4.98 -10.76 1.32
CA LEU A 32 -5.04 -12.06 0.64
C LEU A 32 -6.46 -12.61 0.53
N GLY A 33 -7.36 -12.22 1.44
CA GLY A 33 -8.75 -12.64 1.45
C GLY A 33 -9.65 -11.86 0.49
N SER A 34 -9.22 -10.71 -0.04
CA SER A 34 -10.09 -9.86 -0.87
C SER A 34 -10.31 -10.37 -2.30
N ASP A 35 -9.32 -11.07 -2.87
CA ASP A 35 -9.38 -11.57 -4.26
C ASP A 35 -8.36 -12.70 -4.48
N ASP A 36 -8.82 -13.86 -4.96
CA ASP A 36 -8.00 -15.07 -5.16
C ASP A 36 -6.84 -14.90 -6.17
N ARG A 37 -6.90 -13.86 -7.01
CA ARG A 37 -5.85 -13.55 -7.99
C ARG A 37 -4.64 -12.87 -7.34
N ILE A 38 -4.81 -12.35 -6.12
CA ILE A 38 -3.73 -11.74 -5.34
C ILE A 38 -2.79 -12.85 -4.85
N ILE A 39 -1.50 -12.62 -5.02
CA ILE A 39 -0.47 -13.45 -4.40
C ILE A 39 0.44 -12.61 -3.51
N GLU A 40 1.02 -13.28 -2.52
CA GLU A 40 2.09 -12.76 -1.69
C GLU A 40 3.45 -13.20 -2.25
N VAL A 41 4.37 -12.26 -2.43
CA VAL A 41 5.74 -12.56 -2.87
C VAL A 41 6.75 -11.86 -1.98
N GLY A 42 7.53 -12.65 -1.24
CA GLY A 42 8.69 -12.18 -0.49
C GLY A 42 9.87 -11.79 -1.38
N ARG A 43 10.55 -10.72 -0.99
CA ARG A 43 11.84 -10.25 -1.53
C ARG A 43 12.87 -10.28 -0.40
N THR A 44 14.04 -9.69 -0.61
CA THR A 44 15.09 -9.65 0.43
C THR A 44 14.63 -8.93 1.71
N THR A 45 13.94 -7.79 1.53
CA THR A 45 13.54 -6.91 2.64
C THR A 45 12.08 -6.50 2.58
N SER A 46 11.30 -7.01 1.64
CA SER A 46 9.92 -6.59 1.48
C SER A 46 9.01 -7.72 1.05
N THR A 47 7.74 -7.58 1.37
CA THR A 47 6.70 -8.52 0.95
C THR A 47 5.72 -7.76 0.07
N LEU A 48 5.53 -8.24 -1.15
CA LEU A 48 4.70 -7.62 -2.18
C LEU A 48 3.38 -8.35 -2.34
N TYR A 49 2.31 -7.60 -2.61
CA TYR A 49 0.99 -8.14 -2.89
C TYR A 49 0.45 -7.56 -4.19
N GLY A 50 -0.18 -8.41 -5.01
CA GLY A 50 -0.83 -7.99 -6.24
C GLY A 50 -1.07 -9.13 -7.22
N LEU A 51 -1.32 -8.79 -8.49
CA LEU A 51 -1.76 -9.77 -9.49
C LEU A 51 -0.64 -10.76 -9.83
N ARG A 52 -0.96 -12.05 -9.72
CA ARG A 52 -0.09 -13.16 -10.12
C ARG A 52 0.48 -12.97 -11.54
N LYS A 53 1.81 -13.08 -11.66
CA LYS A 53 2.57 -13.13 -12.92
C LYS A 53 3.41 -14.41 -12.94
N GLY A 54 2.84 -15.52 -13.41
CA GLY A 54 3.48 -16.84 -13.28
C GLY A 54 3.50 -17.33 -11.83
N GLU A 55 4.42 -18.22 -11.48
CA GLU A 55 4.39 -18.92 -10.18
C GLU A 55 4.88 -18.07 -8.99
N SER A 56 5.86 -17.20 -9.19
CA SER A 56 6.58 -16.53 -8.09
C SER A 56 6.80 -15.02 -8.28
N LYS A 57 6.02 -14.39 -9.16
CA LYS A 57 6.15 -12.95 -9.46
C LYS A 57 4.79 -12.27 -9.48
N VAL A 58 4.82 -10.98 -9.22
CA VAL A 58 3.67 -10.07 -9.31
C VAL A 58 3.87 -9.12 -10.48
N TYR A 59 2.82 -8.76 -11.19
CA TYR A 59 2.87 -7.70 -12.19
C TYR A 59 3.19 -6.35 -11.51
N LYS A 60 4.32 -5.73 -11.84
CA LYS A 60 4.73 -4.43 -11.27
C LYS A 60 3.68 -3.33 -11.42
N THR A 61 2.88 -3.40 -12.48
CA THR A 61 1.83 -2.42 -12.82
C THR A 61 0.48 -2.69 -12.14
N LEU A 62 0.38 -3.82 -11.42
CA LEU A 62 -0.81 -4.34 -10.73
C LEU A 62 -0.43 -4.83 -9.32
N LEU A 63 0.44 -4.09 -8.65
CA LEU A 63 0.65 -4.22 -7.20
C LEU A 63 -0.50 -3.51 -6.48
N CYS A 64 -0.97 -4.06 -5.36
CA CYS A 64 -1.96 -3.42 -4.49
C CYS A 64 -1.33 -2.93 -3.18
N ALA A 65 -0.46 -3.75 -2.59
CA ALA A 65 0.14 -3.45 -1.30
C ALA A 65 1.60 -3.92 -1.22
N GLN A 66 2.32 -3.37 -0.26
CA GLN A 66 3.66 -3.81 0.11
C GLN A 66 3.89 -3.58 1.61
N ILE A 67 4.49 -4.58 2.27
CA ILE A 67 5.02 -4.45 3.63
C ILE A 67 6.53 -4.37 3.55
N ILE A 68 7.11 -3.32 4.14
CA ILE A 68 8.56 -3.08 4.19
C ILE A 68 9.00 -2.69 5.61
N PRO A 69 10.28 -2.87 5.98
CA PRO A 69 10.85 -2.23 7.16
C PRO A 69 10.92 -0.72 6.95
N PHE A 70 10.92 0.02 8.06
CA PHE A 70 10.99 1.48 8.06
C PHE A 70 12.29 1.99 7.42
N ALA A 71 13.39 1.36 7.79
CA ALA A 71 14.71 1.57 7.22
C ALA A 71 15.51 0.26 7.26
N ILE A 72 16.66 0.22 6.58
CA ILE A 72 17.58 -0.92 6.67
C ILE A 72 18.01 -1.08 8.14
N GLY A 73 17.80 -2.27 8.70
CA GLY A 73 18.09 -2.57 10.11
C GLY A 73 17.03 -2.09 11.11
N VAL A 74 15.98 -1.40 10.67
CA VAL A 74 14.87 -0.96 11.52
C VAL A 74 13.64 -1.80 11.20
N TYR A 75 13.35 -2.78 12.05
CA TYR A 75 12.30 -3.78 11.84
C TYR A 75 10.87 -3.28 12.04
N ARG A 76 10.67 -1.99 12.30
CA ARG A 76 9.32 -1.38 12.32
C ARG A 76 8.67 -1.54 10.94
N PRO A 77 7.52 -2.23 10.81
CA PRO A 77 6.85 -2.38 9.52
C PRO A 77 6.21 -1.08 9.05
N ARG A 78 6.20 -0.87 7.73
CA ARG A 78 5.39 0.12 7.01
C ARG A 78 4.45 -0.61 6.08
N LEU A 79 3.17 -0.23 6.07
CA LEU A 79 2.22 -0.66 5.06
C LEU A 79 2.12 0.40 3.98
N MET A 80 2.47 0.00 2.77
CA MET A 80 2.33 0.80 1.57
C MET A 80 1.15 0.26 0.76
N LEU A 81 0.17 1.11 0.47
CA LEU A 81 -1.01 0.81 -0.34
C LEU A 81 -0.96 1.62 -1.63
N PHE A 82 -1.52 1.08 -2.71
CA PHE A 82 -1.82 1.87 -3.90
C PHE A 82 -3.22 2.45 -3.78
N LEU A 83 -3.30 3.76 -3.51
CA LEU A 83 -4.56 4.47 -3.37
C LEU A 83 -4.74 5.50 -4.49
N PRO A 84 -5.99 5.82 -4.85
CA PRO A 84 -6.29 6.92 -5.73
C PRO A 84 -5.83 8.24 -5.10
N TYR A 85 -5.28 9.12 -5.94
CA TYR A 85 -4.97 10.48 -5.57
C TYR A 85 -5.47 11.44 -6.66
N PRO A 86 -5.97 12.62 -6.27
CA PRO A 86 -6.25 13.67 -7.24
C PRO A 86 -4.92 14.16 -7.80
N LYS A 87 -4.66 14.00 -9.10
CA LYS A 87 -3.57 14.74 -9.72
C LYS A 87 -3.84 16.24 -9.55
N ARG A 88 -2.83 16.98 -9.07
CA ARG A 88 -2.85 18.45 -9.10
C ARG A 88 -3.10 18.90 -10.54
N GLU A 89 -3.88 19.96 -10.73
CA GLU A 89 -3.95 20.64 -12.02
C GLU A 89 -2.54 21.10 -12.40
N TRP A 90 -1.92 20.45 -13.39
CA TRP A 90 -0.68 20.93 -14.00
C TRP A 90 -1.05 21.89 -15.13
N ALA A 91 -1.55 23.06 -14.75
CA ALA A 91 -1.66 24.21 -15.63
C ALA A 91 -1.21 25.44 -14.86
N GLY A 92 0.11 25.64 -14.78
CA GLY A 92 0.64 26.96 -14.45
C GLY A 92 0.23 27.94 -15.56
N PRO A 93 -0.13 29.20 -15.24
CA PRO A 93 -0.51 30.23 -16.21
C PRO A 93 0.49 30.42 -17.36
N SER A 94 1.74 29.99 -17.16
CA SER A 94 2.88 30.23 -18.05
C SER A 94 3.23 29.08 -19.02
N SER A 95 2.53 27.93 -18.99
CA SER A 95 2.98 26.75 -19.75
C SER A 95 2.51 26.68 -21.21
N GLY A 96 1.61 27.57 -21.66
CA GLY A 96 1.10 27.61 -23.04
C GLY A 96 0.38 26.34 -23.52
N ARG A 97 0.26 25.31 -22.65
CA ARG A 97 -0.37 24.03 -22.95
C ARG A 97 -1.69 23.96 -22.22
N THR A 98 -2.79 24.05 -22.96
CA THR A 98 -4.14 23.75 -22.51
C THR A 98 -4.31 22.24 -22.36
N TYR A 99 -3.62 21.65 -21.38
CA TYR A 99 -4.04 20.34 -20.90
C TYR A 99 -5.41 20.51 -20.26
N LYS A 100 -6.36 19.62 -20.60
CA LYS A 100 -7.69 19.60 -20.00
C LYS A 100 -7.55 19.65 -18.47
N ARG A 101 -8.23 20.59 -17.82
CA ARG A 101 -8.35 20.69 -16.36
C ARG A 101 -9.29 19.60 -15.83
N GLU A 102 -8.93 18.35 -16.08
CA GLU A 102 -9.64 17.21 -15.50
C GLU A 102 -8.83 16.76 -14.28
N LYS A 103 -9.49 16.59 -13.13
CA LYS A 103 -8.90 15.88 -12.00
C LYS A 103 -8.66 14.44 -12.44
N VAL A 104 -7.51 14.18 -13.03
CA VAL A 104 -7.12 12.81 -13.36
C VAL A 104 -6.87 12.09 -12.04
N LYS A 105 -7.74 11.13 -11.70
CA LYS A 105 -7.45 10.16 -10.63
C LYS A 105 -6.27 9.31 -11.09
N GLY A 106 -5.16 9.38 -10.37
CA GLY A 106 -4.04 8.46 -10.54
C GLY A 106 -3.96 7.54 -9.33
N LEU A 107 -3.26 6.41 -9.43
CA LEU A 107 -2.87 5.64 -8.26
C LEU A 107 -1.47 6.07 -7.82
N THR A 108 -1.25 6.19 -6.52
CA THR A 108 0.05 6.46 -5.93
C THR A 108 0.29 5.55 -4.75
N TRP A 109 1.56 5.35 -4.43
CA TRP A 109 1.91 4.76 -3.15
C TRP A 109 1.52 5.69 -2.02
N VAL A 110 0.87 5.11 -1.02
CA VAL A 110 0.47 5.75 0.22
C VAL A 110 0.93 4.89 1.38
N GLU A 111 1.65 5.48 2.32
CA GLU A 111 1.92 4.82 3.60
C GLU A 111 0.76 5.09 4.55
N ALA A 112 0.18 4.05 5.11
CA ALA A 112 -0.75 4.13 6.22
C ALA A 112 0.01 3.90 7.52
N SER A 113 0.05 4.91 8.40
CA SER A 113 0.87 4.87 9.62
C SER A 113 0.15 5.55 10.77
N HIS A 114 0.13 4.85 11.90
CA HIS A 114 -0.35 5.34 13.17
C HIS A 114 0.72 6.18 13.88
N ILE A 115 0.31 7.18 14.66
CA ILE A 115 1.24 8.02 15.45
C ILE A 115 2.09 7.14 16.38
N LYS A 116 1.44 6.21 17.07
CA LYS A 116 2.10 5.12 17.78
C LYS A 116 2.09 3.90 16.86
N ALA A 117 3.25 3.29 16.68
CA ALA A 117 3.44 2.28 15.65
C ALA A 117 2.45 1.12 15.81
N TRP A 118 1.55 0.95 14.83
CA TRP A 118 0.59 -0.16 14.79
C TRP A 118 -0.29 -0.23 16.06
N ASP A 119 -0.53 0.93 16.67
CA ASP A 119 -1.48 1.14 17.77
C ASP A 119 -2.83 1.55 17.16
N GLN A 120 -3.79 0.62 17.19
CA GLN A 120 -5.13 0.77 16.63
C GLN A 120 -5.90 1.94 17.25
N ASP A 121 -5.59 2.30 18.50
CA ASP A 121 -6.27 3.38 19.23
C ASP A 121 -5.69 4.76 18.88
N SER A 122 -4.56 4.80 18.18
CA SER A 122 -3.92 6.05 17.80
C SER A 122 -4.34 6.52 16.42
N GLN A 123 -4.42 7.84 16.26
CA GLN A 123 -4.78 8.53 15.02
C GLN A 123 -4.01 7.97 13.81
N LEU A 124 -4.76 7.48 12.81
CA LEU A 124 -4.22 7.02 11.54
C LEU A 124 -3.92 8.21 10.62
N ARG A 125 -2.74 8.18 9.99
CA ARG A 125 -2.30 9.18 9.03
C ARG A 125 -1.84 8.53 7.73
N LEU A 126 -2.24 9.11 6.61
CA LEU A 126 -1.83 8.71 5.27
C LEU A 126 -0.74 9.62 4.73
N PHE A 127 0.32 9.05 4.15
CA PHE A 127 1.41 9.79 3.53
C PHE A 127 1.50 9.45 2.04
N PHE A 128 1.19 10.42 1.18
CA PHE A 128 1.08 10.22 -0.26
C PHE A 128 2.42 10.49 -0.96
N TYR A 129 2.91 9.54 -1.76
CA TYR A 129 4.17 9.64 -2.50
C TYR A 129 3.95 9.90 -4.00
N ILE A 130 3.47 11.09 -4.35
CA ILE A 130 3.21 11.49 -5.74
C ILE A 130 4.53 11.77 -6.44
N GLY A 131 5.07 10.77 -7.12
CA GLY A 131 6.30 10.90 -7.88
C GLY A 131 6.92 9.55 -8.26
N LYS A 132 8.09 9.61 -8.88
CA LYS A 132 8.88 8.40 -9.20
C LYS A 132 9.59 7.83 -7.96
N THR A 133 9.84 8.65 -6.94
CA THR A 133 10.58 8.28 -5.73
C THR A 133 9.65 8.17 -4.54
N ARG A 134 10.04 7.33 -3.57
CA ARG A 134 9.33 7.11 -2.29
C ARG A 134 10.12 7.66 -1.08
N SER A 135 11.06 8.56 -1.33
CA SER A 135 11.95 9.12 -0.29
C SER A 135 11.31 10.26 0.48
N ARG A 136 10.39 11.01 -0.13
CA ARG A 136 9.67 12.13 0.49
C ARG A 136 8.20 12.08 0.09
N HIS A 137 7.31 12.15 1.07
CA HIS A 137 5.88 12.26 0.80
C HIS A 137 5.56 13.66 0.26
N SER A 138 4.60 13.74 -0.65
CA SER A 138 4.13 14.97 -1.29
C SER A 138 3.15 15.73 -0.41
N PHE A 139 2.29 15.00 0.30
CA PHE A 139 1.40 15.54 1.33
C PHE A 139 0.98 14.41 2.28
N CYS A 140 0.36 14.78 3.41
CA CYS A 140 -0.24 13.85 4.34
C CYS A 140 -1.69 14.25 4.65
N MET A 141 -2.46 13.28 5.14
CA MET A 141 -3.87 13.45 5.50
C MET A 141 -4.14 12.65 6.77
N ASP A 142 -4.79 13.27 7.74
CA ASP A 142 -5.32 12.58 8.92
C ASP A 142 -6.65 11.92 8.54
N ILE A 143 -6.82 10.66 8.94
CA ILE A 143 -8.04 9.88 8.70
C ILE A 143 -9.04 10.13 9.83
N PRO A 144 -10.34 10.32 9.58
CA PRO A 144 -11.30 10.46 10.67
C PRO A 144 -11.21 9.30 11.68
N PRO A 145 -11.40 9.51 12.99
CA PRO A 145 -11.29 8.45 14.00
C PRO A 145 -12.21 7.25 13.78
N GLU A 146 -13.29 7.43 13.01
CA GLU A 146 -14.26 6.40 12.66
C GLU A 146 -13.76 5.46 11.55
N GLU A 147 -12.73 5.86 10.81
CA GLU A 147 -12.12 5.06 9.75
C GLU A 147 -10.86 4.34 10.27
N SER A 148 -10.83 3.03 10.10
CA SER A 148 -9.71 2.17 10.49
C SER A 148 -8.71 1.98 9.36
N LEU A 149 -7.54 1.42 9.68
CA LEU A 149 -6.58 0.97 8.68
C LEU A 149 -7.23 -0.01 7.68
N PHE A 150 -8.13 -0.85 8.15
CA PHE A 150 -8.77 -1.90 7.37
C PHE A 150 -9.75 -1.32 6.35
N ASP A 151 -10.43 -0.22 6.66
CA ASP A 151 -11.25 0.51 5.69
C ASP A 151 -10.40 1.09 4.56
N ILE A 152 -9.21 1.60 4.90
CA ILE A 152 -8.24 2.10 3.90
C ILE A 152 -7.68 0.96 3.04
N ILE A 153 -7.46 -0.22 3.64
CA ILE A 153 -7.05 -1.43 2.90
C ILE A 153 -8.16 -1.82 1.91
N ASP A 154 -9.42 -1.87 2.34
CA ASP A 154 -10.55 -2.20 1.47
C ASP A 154 -10.68 -1.23 0.30
N LEU A 155 -10.52 0.08 0.54
CA LEU A 155 -10.51 1.08 -0.51
C LEU A 155 -9.39 0.82 -1.54
N ALA A 156 -8.17 0.51 -1.07
CA ALA A 156 -7.04 0.21 -1.95
C ALA A 156 -7.28 -1.06 -2.79
N LEU A 157 -7.87 -2.09 -2.19
CA LEU A 157 -8.14 -3.36 -2.85
C LEU A 157 -9.29 -3.25 -3.85
N TYR A 158 -10.32 -2.47 -3.54
CA TYR A 158 -11.40 -2.16 -4.47
C TYR A 158 -10.89 -1.46 -5.74
N GLU A 159 -10.09 -0.40 -5.57
CA GLU A 159 -9.50 0.35 -6.70
C GLU A 159 -8.51 -0.50 -7.51
N TRP A 160 -7.74 -1.35 -6.84
CA TRP A 160 -6.88 -2.32 -7.52
C TRP A 160 -7.69 -3.32 -8.35
N LYS A 161 -8.81 -3.84 -7.82
CA LYS A 161 -9.66 -4.82 -8.49
C LYS A 161 -10.26 -4.25 -9.78
N LEU A 162 -10.82 -3.03 -9.72
CA LEU A 162 -11.34 -2.34 -10.90
C LEU A 162 -10.29 -2.27 -12.02
N ARG A 163 -9.05 -1.92 -11.68
CA ARG A 163 -7.93 -1.83 -12.62
C ARG A 163 -7.50 -3.18 -13.18
N VAL A 164 -7.57 -4.25 -12.39
CA VAL A 164 -7.29 -5.60 -12.89
C VAL A 164 -8.36 -6.02 -13.89
N ASP A 165 -9.63 -5.79 -13.56
CA ASP A 165 -10.75 -6.15 -14.42
C ASP A 165 -10.70 -5.39 -15.75
N GLU A 166 -10.39 -4.08 -15.74
CA GLU A 166 -10.16 -3.27 -16.95
C GLU A 166 -9.02 -3.78 -17.85
N LYS A 167 -8.00 -4.44 -17.30
CA LYS A 167 -6.83 -4.91 -18.05
C LYS A 167 -6.91 -6.36 -18.51
N THR A 168 -7.90 -7.10 -18.00
CA THR A 168 -8.07 -8.53 -18.30
C THR A 168 -9.29 -8.81 -19.16
N GLN A 169 -10.11 -7.78 -19.44
CA GLN A 169 -11.04 -7.72 -20.57
C GLN A 169 -10.28 -7.54 -21.90
#